data_AF-A0A672PM08-F1
#
_entry.id   AF-A0A672PM08-F1
#
_cell.length_a   1.000
_cell.length_b   1.000
_cell.length_c   1.000
_cell.angle_alpha   90.00
_cell.angle_beta   90.00
_cell.angle_gamma   90.00
#
_symmetry.space_group_name_H-M   'P 1'
#
loop_
_entity.id
_entity.type
_entity.pdbx_description
1 polymer ?
#
loop_
_entity_poly.entity_id
_entity_poly.type
_entity_poly.pdbx_seq_one_letter_code
_entity_poly.pdbx_strand_id
1 'polypeptide(L)'
;NKTKHGTEFSTAHEGRITGVRVYEYPHYGYYYNNYLNGIQLMYNSNWTELVGINSYGNEKEMTLFNNEHFVQISGKYYSGYISELMFVTNEGRSFKVGQPYGISFNFYPTHDGSELRFISGRQNGFALTSIGAHWALTSSGFFLSSL
;
A
#
# COMPACT_ATOMS: atom_id res chain seq x y z
N ASN A 1 23.42 2.77 9.89
CA ASN A 1 22.69 3.69 8.98
C ASN A 1 22.81 3.20 7.54
N LYS A 2 21.93 2.30 7.09
CA LYS A 2 21.85 1.89 5.67
C LYS A 2 20.93 2.86 4.94
N THR A 3 21.48 3.65 4.03
CA THR A 3 20.75 4.52 3.11
C THR A 3 19.72 3.70 2.33
N LYS A 4 18.44 4.06 2.42
CA LYS A 4 17.39 3.46 1.59
C LYS A 4 17.62 3.96 0.15
N HIS A 5 17.93 3.05 -0.79
CA HIS A 5 18.17 3.38 -2.20
C HIS A 5 16.83 3.50 -2.97
N GLY A 6 16.77 4.35 -4.00
CA GLY A 6 15.63 4.49 -4.90
C GLY A 6 14.98 5.89 -4.94
N THR A 7 14.03 6.10 -5.84
CA THR A 7 13.20 7.30 -5.99
C THR A 7 12.08 7.30 -4.95
N GLU A 8 11.83 8.45 -4.33
CA GLU A 8 10.74 8.64 -3.38
C GLU A 8 9.39 8.67 -4.09
N PHE A 9 8.34 8.23 -3.39
CA PHE A 9 6.97 8.34 -3.89
C PHE A 9 6.00 8.70 -2.78
N SER A 10 4.86 9.27 -3.18
CA SER A 10 3.67 9.45 -2.37
C SER A 10 2.45 9.14 -3.24
N THR A 11 1.50 8.38 -2.69
CA THR A 11 0.21 8.13 -3.34
C THR A 11 -0.86 9.10 -2.87
N ALA A 12 -0.50 10.18 -2.17
CA ALA A 12 -1.45 11.16 -1.66
C ALA A 12 -2.32 11.75 -2.77
N HIS A 13 -3.63 11.71 -2.57
CA HIS A 13 -4.60 12.26 -3.49
C HIS A 13 -5.85 12.73 -2.72
N GLU A 14 -6.66 13.56 -3.36
CA GLU A 14 -7.93 14.01 -2.79
C GLU A 14 -8.95 12.88 -2.73
N GLY A 15 -9.81 12.90 -1.71
CA GLY A 15 -10.86 11.92 -1.50
C GLY A 15 -10.46 10.77 -0.56
N ARG A 16 -11.28 9.72 -0.53
CA ARG A 16 -11.08 8.57 0.36
C ARG A 16 -10.52 7.39 -0.41
N ILE A 17 -9.63 6.63 0.22
CA ILE A 17 -9.17 5.37 -0.35
C ILE A 17 -10.35 4.40 -0.42
N THR A 18 -10.58 3.84 -1.61
CA THR A 18 -11.65 2.87 -1.90
C THR A 18 -11.11 1.55 -2.44
N GLY A 19 -9.80 1.42 -2.58
CA GLY A 19 -9.17 0.18 -3.03
C GLY A 19 -7.65 0.25 -3.03
N VAL A 20 -7.05 -0.92 -3.17
CA VAL A 20 -5.61 -1.10 -3.30
C VAL A 20 -5.31 -2.13 -4.37
N ARG A 21 -4.26 -1.88 -5.13
CA ARG A 21 -3.70 -2.82 -6.09
C ARG A 21 -2.22 -2.99 -5.80
N VAL A 22 -1.77 -4.23 -5.73
CA VAL A 22 -0.37 -4.58 -5.47
C VAL A 22 0.10 -5.49 -6.59
N TYR A 23 1.31 -5.21 -7.06
CA TYR A 23 1.93 -5.95 -8.15
C TYR A 23 3.01 -6.85 -7.59
N GLU A 24 2.91 -8.14 -7.87
CA GLU A 24 3.91 -9.13 -7.53
C GLU A 24 4.80 -9.38 -8.76
N TYR A 25 6.12 -9.46 -8.55
CA TYR A 25 7.01 -9.86 -9.61
C TYR A 25 6.68 -11.31 -10.00
N PRO A 26 6.36 -11.61 -11.27
CA PRO A 26 5.97 -12.96 -11.65
C PRO A 26 7.14 -13.91 -11.51
N HIS A 27 6.81 -15.13 -11.15
CA HIS A 27 7.77 -16.20 -11.16
C HIS A 27 8.03 -16.65 -12.61
N TYR A 28 9.29 -16.56 -13.07
CA TYR A 28 9.67 -17.03 -14.40
C TYR A 28 10.87 -17.98 -14.32
N GLY A 29 10.63 -19.26 -14.59
CA GLY A 29 11.66 -20.30 -14.56
C GLY A 29 12.34 -20.40 -13.19
N TYR A 30 13.67 -20.38 -13.15
CA TYR A 30 14.44 -20.49 -11.90
C TYR A 30 14.51 -19.17 -11.09
N TYR A 31 14.01 -18.06 -11.63
CA TYR A 31 14.08 -16.76 -10.98
C TYR A 31 12.88 -16.54 -10.05
N TYR A 32 13.06 -16.91 -8.77
CA TYR A 32 12.15 -16.57 -7.68
C TYR A 32 12.46 -15.16 -7.19
N ASN A 33 11.71 -14.16 -7.67
CA ASN A 33 11.71 -12.84 -7.04
C ASN A 33 10.56 -12.76 -6.06
N ASN A 34 10.93 -12.69 -4.78
CA ASN A 34 9.99 -12.65 -3.66
C ASN A 34 9.58 -11.21 -3.34
N TYR A 35 9.53 -10.31 -4.32
CA TYR A 35 9.41 -8.87 -4.09
C TYR A 35 8.20 -8.27 -4.79
N LEU A 36 7.63 -7.25 -4.17
CA LEU A 36 6.55 -6.46 -4.73
C LEU A 36 7.13 -5.37 -5.64
N ASN A 37 6.72 -5.37 -6.90
CA ASN A 37 7.25 -4.46 -7.93
C ASN A 37 6.43 -3.18 -8.09
N GLY A 38 5.22 -3.11 -7.52
CA GLY A 38 4.47 -1.87 -7.52
C GLY A 38 3.21 -1.86 -6.66
N ILE A 39 2.62 -0.67 -6.55
CA ILE A 39 1.39 -0.41 -5.79
C ILE A 39 0.60 0.74 -6.41
N GLN A 40 -0.73 0.65 -6.33
CA GLN A 40 -1.66 1.76 -6.56
C GLN A 40 -2.68 1.81 -5.44
N LEU A 41 -3.17 3.01 -5.15
CA LEU A 41 -4.38 3.21 -4.35
C LEU A 41 -5.49 3.70 -5.27
N MET A 42 -6.73 3.30 -4.97
CA MET A 42 -7.91 3.91 -5.59
C MET A 42 -8.42 4.98 -4.65
N TYR A 43 -8.66 6.18 -5.17
CA TYR A 43 -9.38 7.24 -4.48
C TYR A 43 -10.73 7.45 -5.17
N ASN A 44 -11.81 7.27 -4.42
CA ASN A 44 -13.18 7.23 -4.93
C ASN A 44 -13.35 6.15 -6.03
N SER A 45 -13.12 6.50 -7.30
CA SER A 45 -13.21 5.58 -8.44
C SER A 45 -11.99 5.63 -9.36
N ASN A 46 -10.94 6.37 -9.00
CA ASN A 46 -9.76 6.57 -9.83
C ASN A 46 -8.53 5.98 -9.17
N TRP A 47 -7.77 5.19 -9.92
CA TRP A 47 -6.46 4.72 -9.50
C TRP A 47 -5.43 5.85 -9.57
N THR A 48 -4.54 5.92 -8.59
CA THR A 48 -3.32 6.73 -8.71
C THR A 48 -2.46 6.24 -9.86
N GLU A 49 -1.46 7.04 -10.26
CA GLU A 49 -0.36 6.51 -11.06
C GLU A 49 0.29 5.30 -10.36
N LEU A 50 0.81 4.38 -11.18
CA LEU A 50 1.54 3.23 -10.69
C LEU A 50 2.85 3.67 -10.04
N VAL A 51 3.00 3.38 -8.75
CA VAL A 51 4.29 3.43 -8.08
C VAL A 51 5.03 2.13 -8.36
N GLY A 52 6.21 2.21 -8.96
CA GLY A 52 7.02 1.05 -9.32
C GLY A 52 6.82 0.65 -10.78
N ILE A 53 6.75 -0.65 -11.06
CA ILE A 53 6.62 -1.17 -12.43
C ILE A 53 5.62 -2.33 -12.49
N ASN A 54 4.85 -2.36 -13.58
CA ASN A 54 3.97 -3.48 -13.93
C ASN A 54 4.56 -4.19 -15.13
N SER A 55 5.65 -4.91 -14.92
CA SER A 55 6.37 -5.54 -16.03
C SER A 55 5.59 -6.68 -16.68
N TYR A 56 4.55 -7.24 -16.04
CA TYR A 56 3.98 -8.53 -16.45
C TYR A 56 2.49 -8.78 -16.10
N GLY A 57 1.73 -7.78 -15.63
CA GLY A 57 0.27 -7.91 -15.45
C GLY A 57 -0.19 -8.85 -14.33
N ASN A 58 0.61 -9.01 -13.27
CA ASN A 58 0.23 -9.83 -12.10
C ASN A 58 -0.25 -8.95 -10.93
N GLU A 59 -1.15 -8.02 -11.20
CA GLU A 59 -1.84 -7.28 -10.15
C GLU A 59 -2.76 -8.19 -9.33
N LYS A 60 -2.78 -7.92 -8.03
CA LYS A 60 -3.81 -8.36 -7.11
C LYS A 60 -4.51 -7.11 -6.60
N GLU A 61 -5.82 -7.18 -6.43
CA GLU A 61 -6.63 -6.02 -6.08
C GLU A 61 -7.64 -6.35 -4.99
N MET A 62 -7.93 -5.35 -4.15
CA MET A 62 -9.08 -5.31 -3.26
C MET A 62 -9.76 -3.95 -3.38
N THR A 63 -11.08 -3.96 -3.59
CA THR A 63 -11.95 -2.80 -3.40
C THR A 63 -12.64 -2.88 -2.04
N LEU A 64 -12.91 -1.71 -1.48
CA LEU A 64 -13.56 -1.52 -0.18
C LEU A 64 -15.07 -1.40 -0.36
N PHE A 65 -15.83 -1.94 0.60
CA PHE A 65 -17.26 -1.69 0.71
C PHE A 65 -17.54 -0.28 1.24
N ASN A 66 -18.80 0.13 1.18
CA ASN A 66 -19.23 1.42 1.76
C ASN A 66 -18.83 1.50 3.24
N ASN A 67 -18.25 2.64 3.63
CA ASN A 67 -17.70 2.94 4.97
C ASN A 67 -16.50 2.07 5.41
N GLU A 68 -16.16 1.00 4.68
CA GLU A 68 -14.97 0.22 4.98
C GLU A 68 -13.71 1.03 4.69
N HIS A 69 -12.69 0.83 5.53
CA HIS A 69 -11.39 1.48 5.43
C HIS A 69 -10.29 0.60 5.98
N PHE A 70 -9.06 0.83 5.49
CA PHE A 70 -7.88 0.18 6.03
C PHE A 70 -7.51 0.76 7.39
N VAL A 71 -7.23 -0.13 8.35
CA VAL A 71 -6.84 0.19 9.73
C VAL A 71 -5.50 -0.41 10.12
N GLN A 72 -4.92 -1.27 9.27
CA GLN A 72 -3.61 -1.85 9.49
C GLN A 72 -2.94 -2.17 8.16
N ILE A 73 -1.63 -1.94 8.10
CA ILE A 73 -0.76 -2.48 7.07
C ILE A 73 0.36 -3.23 7.77
N SER A 74 0.48 -4.52 7.49
CA SER A 74 1.64 -5.32 7.91
C SER A 74 2.33 -5.89 6.70
N GLY A 75 3.52 -6.46 6.91
CA GLY A 75 4.22 -7.09 5.82
C GLY A 75 5.57 -7.61 6.21
N LYS A 76 6.35 -7.95 5.19
CA LYS A 76 7.73 -8.41 5.34
C LYS A 76 8.65 -7.72 4.36
N TYR A 77 9.92 -7.65 4.73
CA TYR A 77 10.98 -7.20 3.84
C TYR A 77 12.20 -8.12 3.92
N TYR A 78 12.88 -8.28 2.79
CA TYR A 78 14.12 -9.04 2.69
C TYR A 78 15.09 -8.36 1.73
N SER A 79 16.38 -8.35 2.07
CA SER A 79 17.44 -7.76 1.24
C SER A 79 17.17 -6.31 0.77
N GLY A 80 16.43 -5.53 1.56
CA GLY A 80 16.10 -4.14 1.25
C GLY A 80 14.87 -3.94 0.35
N TYR A 81 14.09 -5.00 0.11
CA TYR A 81 12.87 -4.96 -0.69
C TYR A 81 11.66 -5.44 0.11
N ILE A 82 10.49 -4.88 -0.18
CA ILE A 82 9.22 -5.36 0.38
C ILE A 82 8.86 -6.67 -0.32
N SER A 83 8.64 -7.72 0.47
CA SER A 83 8.33 -9.06 -0.01
C SER A 83 6.86 -9.44 0.17
N GLU A 84 6.19 -8.84 1.15
CA GLU A 84 4.81 -9.11 1.48
C GLU A 84 4.13 -7.84 1.99
N LEU A 85 2.87 -7.67 1.62
CA LEU A 85 1.96 -6.71 2.22
C LEU A 85 0.65 -7.40 2.59
N MET A 86 0.12 -7.03 3.76
CA MET A 86 -1.22 -7.38 4.18
C MET A 86 -1.93 -6.12 4.68
N PHE A 87 -3.05 -5.81 4.03
CA PHE A 87 -3.97 -4.76 4.41
C PHE A 87 -5.12 -5.37 5.21
N VAL A 88 -5.47 -4.77 6.34
CA VAL A 88 -6.63 -5.18 7.15
C VAL A 88 -7.60 -4.01 7.27
N THR A 89 -8.89 -4.30 7.16
CA THR A 89 -9.96 -3.30 7.21
C THR A 89 -10.66 -3.29 8.57
N ASN A 90 -11.38 -2.21 8.86
CA ASN A 90 -12.22 -2.08 10.07
C ASN A 90 -13.33 -3.15 10.14
N GLU A 91 -13.69 -3.75 9.00
CA GLU A 91 -14.68 -4.85 8.89
C GLU A 91 -14.03 -6.23 9.07
N GLY A 92 -12.74 -6.29 9.42
CA GLY A 92 -12.00 -7.54 9.62
C GLY A 92 -11.62 -8.28 8.35
N ARG A 93 -11.85 -7.71 7.16
CA ARG A 93 -11.34 -8.28 5.90
C ARG A 93 -9.85 -8.06 5.79
N SER A 94 -9.16 -9.00 5.17
CA SER A 94 -7.72 -8.92 4.91
C SER A 94 -7.41 -9.15 3.45
N PHE A 95 -6.47 -8.38 2.91
CA PHE A 95 -5.93 -8.54 1.56
C PHE A 95 -4.42 -8.66 1.62
N LYS A 96 -3.93 -9.84 1.23
CA LYS A 96 -2.53 -10.24 1.39
C LYS A 96 -1.91 -10.57 0.04
N VAL A 97 -0.73 -10.02 -0.23
CA VAL A 97 -0.01 -10.18 -1.50
C VAL A 97 1.49 -10.33 -1.24
N GLY A 98 2.14 -11.19 -2.03
CA GLY A 98 3.58 -11.47 -1.95
C GLY A 98 3.92 -12.72 -1.15
N GLN A 99 5.22 -12.88 -0.89
CA GLN A 99 5.78 -14.09 -0.29
C GLN A 99 6.11 -13.87 1.19
N PRO A 100 5.75 -14.80 2.09
CA PRO A 100 5.89 -14.66 3.55
C PRO A 100 7.34 -14.80 4.05
N TYR A 101 8.29 -14.15 3.38
CA TYR A 101 9.72 -14.28 3.62
C TYR A 101 10.36 -12.98 4.11
N GLY A 102 11.27 -13.07 5.07
CA GLY A 102 12.00 -11.93 5.63
C GLY A 102 11.45 -11.41 6.97
N ILE A 103 11.88 -10.19 7.31
CA ILE A 103 11.62 -9.53 8.60
C ILE A 103 10.25 -8.86 8.56
N SER A 104 9.43 -9.13 9.57
CA SER A 104 8.08 -8.56 9.67
C SER A 104 8.08 -7.09 10.11
N PHE A 105 7.09 -6.34 9.65
CA PHE A 105 6.73 -5.03 10.17
C PHE A 105 5.21 -4.92 10.32
N ASN A 106 4.76 -3.95 11.13
CA ASN A 106 3.36 -3.68 11.35
C ASN A 106 3.13 -2.18 11.55
N PHE A 107 2.14 -1.63 10.84
CA PHE A 107 1.69 -0.24 10.94
C PHE A 107 0.22 -0.23 11.33
N TYR A 108 -0.07 0.56 12.35
CA TYR A 108 -1.41 0.83 12.85
C TYR A 108 -1.49 2.33 13.19
N PRO A 109 -2.68 2.94 13.11
CA PRO A 109 -2.87 4.31 13.53
C PRO A 109 -2.60 4.45 15.03
N THR A 110 -2.13 5.63 15.45
CA THR A 110 -1.94 5.97 16.87
C THR A 110 -3.21 6.46 17.55
N HIS A 111 -4.22 6.87 16.76
CA HIS A 111 -5.49 7.40 17.26
C HIS A 111 -6.66 6.55 16.77
N ASP A 112 -7.56 6.19 17.69
CA ASP A 112 -8.78 5.47 17.39
C ASP A 112 -9.64 6.21 16.35
N GLY A 113 -10.24 5.46 15.44
CA GLY A 113 -11.04 6.02 14.35
C GLY A 113 -10.23 6.62 13.20
N SER A 114 -8.89 6.50 13.21
CA SER A 114 -8.08 6.89 12.05
C SER A 114 -8.09 5.82 10.97
N GLU A 115 -8.16 6.26 9.72
CA GLU A 115 -8.06 5.41 8.53
C GLU A 115 -6.79 5.71 7.76
N LEU A 116 -6.37 4.75 6.93
CA LEU A 116 -5.27 4.99 5.98
C LEU A 116 -5.66 6.14 5.05
N ARG A 117 -4.74 7.09 4.85
CA ARG A 117 -4.93 8.25 3.97
C ARG A 117 -4.09 8.19 2.72
N PHE A 118 -2.85 7.75 2.84
CA PHE A 118 -1.97 7.50 1.71
C PHE A 118 -0.77 6.66 2.13
N ILE A 119 -0.01 6.21 1.14
CA ILE A 119 1.23 5.46 1.30
C ILE A 119 2.36 6.30 0.69
N SER A 120 3.51 6.28 1.36
CA SER A 120 4.75 6.86 0.86
C SER A 120 5.86 5.84 0.90
N GLY A 121 7.01 6.14 0.31
CA GLY A 121 8.15 5.27 0.42
C GLY A 121 9.20 5.52 -0.65
N ARG A 122 9.90 4.45 -1.02
CA ARG A 122 10.90 4.46 -2.09
C ARG A 122 10.78 3.23 -2.96
N GLN A 123 11.16 3.37 -4.22
CA GLN A 123 11.24 2.31 -5.22
C GLN A 123 12.50 2.51 -6.08
N ASN A 124 13.05 1.47 -6.71
CA ASN A 124 14.27 1.58 -7.53
C ASN A 124 14.09 1.16 -9.00
N GLY A 125 12.88 1.26 -9.54
CA GLY A 125 12.50 0.86 -10.89
C GLY A 125 12.25 -0.64 -11.04
N PHE A 126 12.63 -1.43 -10.04
CA PHE A 126 12.45 -2.87 -10.01
C PHE A 126 11.49 -3.31 -8.91
N ALA A 127 11.66 -2.79 -7.69
CA ALA A 127 10.82 -3.14 -6.54
C ALA A 127 10.64 -2.00 -5.55
N LEU A 128 9.63 -2.16 -4.68
CA LEU A 128 9.43 -1.31 -3.51
C LEU A 128 10.57 -1.58 -2.52
N THR A 129 11.32 -0.54 -2.16
CA THR A 129 12.46 -0.63 -1.22
C THR A 129 12.11 -0.11 0.18
N SER A 130 11.05 0.68 0.29
CA SER A 130 10.45 1.04 1.57
C SER A 130 9.02 1.49 1.42
N ILE A 131 8.27 1.40 2.51
CA ILE A 131 6.88 1.80 2.60
C ILE A 131 6.63 2.48 3.95
N GLY A 132 5.78 3.49 3.96
CA GLY A 132 5.28 4.19 5.13
C GLY A 132 3.78 4.44 4.97
N ALA A 133 3.03 4.23 6.05
CA ALA A 133 1.59 4.41 6.09
C ALA A 133 1.25 5.70 6.83
N HIS A 134 0.36 6.50 6.26
CA HIS A 134 -0.10 7.76 6.82
C HIS A 134 -1.57 7.66 7.18
N TRP A 135 -1.89 8.02 8.41
CA TRP A 135 -3.21 7.83 9.01
C TRP A 135 -3.77 9.17 9.43
N ALA A 136 -5.09 9.34 9.31
CA ALA A 136 -5.78 10.49 9.88
C ALA A 136 -7.22 10.11 10.25
N LEU A 137 -7.79 10.89 11.17
CA LEU A 137 -9.21 10.77 11.52
C LEU A 137 -10.06 11.07 10.29
N THR A 138 -11.07 10.24 10.07
CA THR A 138 -12.14 10.55 9.12
C THR A 138 -12.93 11.70 9.74
N SER A 139 -12.74 12.94 9.28
CA SER A 139 -13.58 14.05 9.73
C SER A 139 -15.01 13.78 9.26
N SER A 140 -15.84 13.23 10.12
CA SER A 140 -17.28 13.20 9.92
C SER A 140 -17.80 14.65 9.95
N GLY A 141 -18.06 15.22 8.78
CA GLY A 141 -18.86 16.44 8.61
C GLY A 141 -18.20 17.74 9.04
N PHE A 142 -17.40 18.34 8.15
CA PHE A 142 -17.46 19.79 7.94
C PHE A 142 -17.68 20.03 6.45
N PHE A 143 -18.96 20.12 6.07
CA PHE A 143 -19.29 20.97 4.93
C PHE A 143 -18.87 22.38 5.34
N LEU A 144 -17.79 22.89 4.78
CA LEU A 144 -17.69 24.34 4.64
C LEU A 144 -18.74 24.74 3.61
N SER A 145 -19.94 25.07 4.09
CA SER A 145 -20.75 26.07 3.39
C SER A 145 -20.01 27.39 3.55
N SER A 146 -19.18 27.75 2.57
CA SER A 146 -18.77 29.15 2.42
C SER A 146 -19.96 29.93 1.85
N LEU A 147 -20.50 30.79 2.70
CA LEU A 147 -21.30 31.96 2.31
C LEU A 147 -20.55 32.83 1.29
#